data_AF-A0A6G3T275-F1
#
_entry.id   AF-A0A6G3T275-F1
#
_cell.length_a   1.000
_cell.length_b   1.000
_cell.length_c   1.000
_cell.angle_alpha   90.00
_cell.angle_beta   90.00
_cell.angle_gamma   90.00
#
_symmetry.space_group_name_H-M   'P 1'
#
loop_
_entity.id
_entity.type
_entity.pdbx_description
1 polymer ?
#
loop_
_entity_poly.entity_id
_entity_poly.type
_entity_poly.pdbx_seq_one_letter_code
_entity_poly.pdbx_strand_id
1 'polypeptide(L)'
;MSERNGFLFCADPLRLSRPDPQFSREVAGARAAGGRIALLDHDALLAGDAAGAVSRVARDSGPYWYRGWMIPSARYAELEAALGDRGCTLLTGAAAYRRAHELPGWYEEFEGLTPRSAWRAMAPGAPPPTVDELTGLAAALGPGPGIVKDFVKSRKHEWHEACYVPELADGERLASVVGRFVELQGAYLSGGVVLRSFEPFVAGGEARVWWVDGEAVLVTAHPDTPGSAPAPEPAFLREAVGRLGLRWVTTDVALREDGVWRVVEVGDGQVSGLPAGAEAGALFAALAALAPS
;
A
#
# COMPACT_ATOMS: atom_id res chain seq x y z
N MET A 1 14.41 -21.15 -23.01
CA MET A 1 13.59 -21.14 -21.79
C MET A 1 13.40 -19.67 -21.44
N SER A 2 12.17 -19.15 -21.41
CA SER A 2 11.97 -17.75 -21.00
C SER A 2 12.51 -17.56 -19.60
N GLU A 3 13.34 -16.53 -19.37
CA GLU A 3 13.79 -16.21 -18.02
C GLU A 3 12.57 -15.87 -17.15
N ARG A 4 12.48 -16.49 -15.97
CA ARG A 4 11.46 -16.20 -14.97
C ARG A 4 11.85 -14.92 -14.24
N ASN A 5 10.86 -14.10 -13.87
CA ASN A 5 11.12 -12.90 -13.09
C ASN A 5 11.78 -13.22 -11.74
N GLY A 6 12.69 -12.35 -11.30
CA GLY A 6 13.27 -12.41 -9.98
C GLY A 6 12.38 -11.76 -8.91
N PHE A 7 12.74 -11.99 -7.66
CA PHE A 7 12.14 -11.36 -6.49
C PHE A 7 13.23 -10.74 -5.60
N LEU A 8 13.03 -9.49 -5.22
CA LEU A 8 13.87 -8.76 -4.28
C LEU A 8 13.18 -8.75 -2.93
N PHE A 9 13.69 -9.55 -1.99
CA PHE A 9 13.16 -9.65 -0.63
C PHE A 9 13.99 -8.83 0.35
N CYS A 10 13.40 -8.36 1.45
CA CYS A 10 14.17 -7.81 2.56
C CYS A 10 15.10 -8.87 3.14
N ALA A 11 16.34 -8.48 3.43
CA ALA A 11 17.29 -9.29 4.17
C ALA A 11 16.96 -9.29 5.66
N ASP A 12 17.36 -10.35 6.37
CA ASP A 12 17.34 -10.40 7.83
C ASP A 12 18.33 -9.35 8.37
N PRO A 13 17.88 -8.38 9.19
CA PRO A 13 18.75 -7.31 9.71
C PRO A 13 19.89 -7.84 10.57
N LEU A 14 19.76 -9.04 11.15
CA LEU A 14 20.82 -9.70 11.91
C LEU A 14 21.71 -10.58 11.04
N ARG A 15 21.25 -10.95 9.84
CA ARG A 15 21.94 -11.87 8.92
C ARG A 15 21.66 -11.51 7.46
N LEU A 16 22.30 -10.44 6.98
CA LEU A 16 22.10 -9.86 5.63
C LEU A 16 22.24 -10.84 4.43
N SER A 17 22.80 -12.03 4.64
CA SER A 17 22.87 -13.08 3.61
C SER A 17 21.64 -13.99 3.57
N ARG A 18 20.63 -13.74 4.41
CA ARG A 18 19.39 -14.51 4.50
C ARG A 18 18.19 -13.58 4.30
N PRO A 19 17.09 -14.08 3.73
CA PRO A 19 15.84 -13.35 3.75
C PRO A 19 15.36 -13.13 5.18
N ASP A 20 14.66 -12.03 5.40
CA ASP A 20 13.95 -11.78 6.65
C ASP A 20 12.99 -12.96 6.94
N PRO A 21 13.05 -13.56 8.14
CA PRO A 21 12.22 -14.70 8.52
C PRO A 21 10.71 -14.50 8.31
N GLN A 22 10.23 -13.25 8.39
CA GLN A 22 8.82 -12.91 8.16
C GLN A 22 8.35 -13.34 6.76
N PHE A 23 9.23 -13.26 5.75
CA PHE A 23 8.91 -13.60 4.37
C PHE A 23 9.33 -15.04 3.98
N SER A 24 9.73 -15.87 4.95
CA SER A 24 10.26 -17.22 4.67
C SER A 24 9.33 -18.11 3.82
N ARG A 25 8.02 -18.08 4.09
CA ARG A 25 7.01 -18.82 3.30
C ARG A 25 6.90 -18.31 1.87
N GLU A 26 6.93 -16.99 1.72
CA GLU A 26 6.83 -16.32 0.43
C GLU A 26 8.08 -16.56 -0.43
N VAL A 27 9.26 -16.53 0.19
CA VAL A 27 10.53 -16.90 -0.46
C VAL A 27 10.48 -18.36 -0.95
N ALA A 28 9.89 -19.27 -0.16
CA ALA A 28 9.72 -20.66 -0.59
C ALA A 28 8.76 -20.75 -1.81
N GLY A 29 7.67 -19.99 -1.80
CA GLY A 29 6.73 -19.89 -2.94
C GLY A 29 7.40 -19.34 -4.21
N ALA A 30 8.14 -18.24 -4.09
CA ALA A 30 8.89 -17.65 -5.20
C ALA A 30 9.92 -18.62 -5.79
N ARG A 31 10.65 -19.36 -4.94
CA ARG A 31 11.59 -20.41 -5.38
C ARG A 31 10.89 -21.57 -6.07
N ALA A 32 9.77 -22.04 -5.53
CA ALA A 32 8.97 -23.10 -6.14
C ALA A 32 8.43 -22.70 -7.53
N ALA A 33 8.16 -21.41 -7.73
CA ALA A 33 7.79 -20.84 -9.03
C ALA A 33 8.97 -20.65 -10.00
N GLY A 34 10.20 -20.99 -9.60
CA GLY A 34 11.41 -20.82 -10.40
C GLY A 34 11.99 -19.40 -10.39
N GLY A 35 11.52 -18.54 -9.48
CA GLY A 35 12.00 -17.16 -9.33
C GLY A 35 13.38 -17.09 -8.68
N ARG A 36 14.25 -16.25 -9.25
CA ARG A 36 15.56 -15.90 -8.65
C ARG A 36 15.32 -15.03 -7.41
N ILE A 37 16.09 -15.22 -6.35
CA ILE A 37 16.00 -14.40 -5.13
C ILE A 37 17.20 -13.47 -5.03
N ALA A 38 16.94 -12.19 -4.85
CA ALA A 38 17.89 -11.16 -4.42
C ALA A 38 17.46 -10.60 -3.07
N LEU A 39 18.41 -10.01 -2.32
CA LEU A 39 18.18 -9.48 -0.99
C LEU A 39 18.49 -7.98 -0.96
N LEU A 40 17.58 -7.22 -0.36
CA LEU A 40 17.68 -5.80 -0.06
C LEU A 40 17.98 -5.62 1.42
N ASP A 41 19.04 -4.90 1.76
CA ASP A 41 19.23 -4.40 3.13
C ASP A 41 18.33 -3.17 3.34
N HIS A 42 17.16 -3.41 3.95
CA HIS A 42 16.10 -2.42 4.12
C HIS A 42 16.49 -1.31 5.11
N ASP A 43 17.25 -1.64 6.16
CA ASP A 43 17.70 -0.68 7.16
C ASP A 43 18.72 0.30 6.54
N ALA A 44 19.65 -0.20 5.72
CA ALA A 44 20.57 0.66 4.97
C ALA A 44 19.81 1.61 4.03
N LEU A 45 18.78 1.13 3.34
CA LEU A 45 17.94 1.96 2.47
C LEU A 45 17.23 3.06 3.27
N LEU A 46 16.61 2.72 4.40
CA LEU A 46 15.90 3.70 5.23
C LEU A 46 16.86 4.73 5.86
N ALA A 47 18.09 4.33 6.14
CA ALA A 47 19.17 5.23 6.58
C ALA A 47 19.70 6.15 5.45
N GLY A 48 19.24 5.96 4.21
CA GLY A 48 19.67 6.75 3.04
C GLY A 48 20.91 6.23 2.33
N ASP A 49 21.35 5.01 2.62
CA ASP A 49 22.43 4.32 1.92
C ASP A 49 21.87 3.32 0.89
N ALA A 50 21.27 3.84 -0.18
CA ALA A 50 20.69 3.00 -1.23
C ALA A 50 21.74 2.13 -1.94
N ALA A 51 22.97 2.64 -2.11
CA ALA A 51 24.06 1.89 -2.74
C ALA A 51 24.51 0.70 -1.88
N GLY A 52 24.65 0.90 -0.56
CA GLY A 52 24.90 -0.17 0.41
C GLY A 52 23.75 -1.16 0.45
N ALA A 53 22.51 -0.68 0.41
CA ALA A 53 21.29 -1.48 0.46
C ALA A 53 21.24 -2.57 -0.62
N VAL A 54 21.73 -2.26 -1.82
CA VAL A 54 21.74 -3.18 -2.98
C VAL A 54 23.10 -3.80 -3.27
N SER A 55 24.11 -3.57 -2.42
CA SER A 55 25.50 -3.98 -2.67
C SER A 55 25.68 -5.49 -2.96
N ARG A 56 24.81 -6.32 -2.36
CA ARG A 56 24.79 -7.79 -2.50
C ARG A 56 23.95 -8.30 -3.69
N VAL A 57 23.17 -7.45 -4.34
CA VAL A 57 22.42 -7.81 -5.55
C VAL A 57 23.42 -8.03 -6.68
N ALA A 58 23.36 -9.14 -7.41
CA ALA A 58 24.27 -9.34 -8.54
C ALA A 58 24.02 -8.30 -9.65
N ARG A 59 25.03 -8.01 -10.47
CA ARG A 59 24.84 -7.13 -11.63
C ARG A 59 24.06 -7.87 -12.72
N ASP A 60 23.23 -7.15 -13.46
CA ASP A 60 22.45 -7.66 -14.60
C ASP A 60 21.58 -8.89 -14.24
N SER A 61 21.15 -9.00 -12.97
CA SER A 61 20.42 -10.17 -12.46
C SER A 61 18.92 -9.95 -12.26
N GLY A 62 18.41 -8.77 -12.62
CA GLY A 62 16.99 -8.44 -12.70
C GLY A 62 16.31 -8.98 -13.96
N PRO A 63 15.04 -8.63 -14.22
CA PRO A 63 14.19 -7.73 -13.44
C PRO A 63 13.67 -8.36 -12.13
N TYR A 64 13.21 -7.52 -11.20
CA TYR A 64 12.71 -7.95 -9.88
C TYR A 64 11.32 -7.42 -9.54
N TRP A 65 10.46 -8.29 -8.98
CA TRP A 65 9.37 -7.87 -8.11
C TRP A 65 9.95 -7.56 -6.72
N TYR A 66 9.72 -6.38 -6.18
CA TYR A 66 10.01 -6.16 -4.76
C TYR A 66 8.97 -6.90 -3.91
N ARG A 67 9.40 -7.48 -2.79
CA ARG A 67 8.50 -8.08 -1.81
C ARG A 67 9.08 -7.92 -0.41
N GLY A 68 8.48 -7.03 0.39
CA GLY A 68 9.08 -6.67 1.65
C GLY A 68 8.27 -5.67 2.48
N TRP A 69 8.98 -4.98 3.36
CA TRP A 69 8.42 -3.94 4.22
C TRP A 69 8.08 -2.66 3.43
N MET A 70 7.21 -1.84 3.99
CA MET A 70 6.88 -0.55 3.40
C MET A 70 8.13 0.35 3.29
N ILE A 71 8.27 1.07 2.17
CA ILE A 71 9.37 2.00 1.91
C ILE A 71 8.77 3.38 1.58
N PRO A 72 9.22 4.48 2.17
CA PRO A 72 8.78 5.81 1.76
C PRO A 72 9.02 6.05 0.27
N SER A 73 8.06 6.64 -0.45
CA SER A 73 8.13 6.81 -1.93
C SER A 73 9.45 7.41 -2.42
N ALA A 74 10.02 8.38 -1.69
CA ALA A 74 11.33 8.96 -2.01
C ALA A 74 12.48 7.95 -1.91
N ARG A 75 12.49 7.10 -0.86
CA ARG A 75 13.46 6.02 -0.70
C ARG A 75 13.27 4.91 -1.74
N TYR A 76 12.04 4.67 -2.19
CA TYR A 76 11.80 3.71 -3.26
C TYR A 76 12.39 4.19 -4.61
N ALA A 77 12.35 5.49 -4.89
CA ALA A 77 13.02 6.06 -6.06
C ALA A 77 14.56 5.92 -5.98
N GLU A 78 15.14 6.10 -4.79
CA GLU A 78 16.57 5.85 -4.56
C GLU A 78 16.94 4.37 -4.76
N LEU A 79 16.08 3.45 -4.31
CA LEU A 79 16.23 2.02 -4.56
C LEU A 79 16.21 1.68 -6.06
N GLU A 80 15.25 2.23 -6.80
CA GLU A 80 15.14 2.03 -8.26
C GLU A 80 16.42 2.51 -8.96
N ALA A 81 16.91 3.70 -8.63
CA ALA A 81 18.16 4.23 -9.20
C ALA A 81 19.38 3.35 -8.85
N ALA A 82 19.53 2.96 -7.59
CA ALA A 82 20.65 2.13 -7.14
C ALA A 82 20.66 0.73 -7.78
N LEU A 83 19.49 0.14 -8.04
CA LEU A 83 19.37 -1.10 -8.82
C LEU A 83 19.73 -0.85 -10.30
N GLY A 84 19.32 0.28 -10.86
CA GLY A 84 19.68 0.70 -12.21
C GLY A 84 21.18 0.79 -12.43
N ASP A 85 21.93 1.34 -11.46
CA ASP A 85 23.42 1.40 -11.49
C ASP A 85 24.08 0.00 -11.47
N ARG A 86 23.32 -1.04 -11.12
CA ARG A 86 23.74 -2.44 -11.17
C ARG A 86 23.23 -3.19 -12.41
N GLY A 87 22.55 -2.52 -13.34
CA GLY A 87 21.94 -3.14 -14.51
C GLY A 87 20.66 -3.93 -14.19
N CYS A 88 20.03 -3.65 -13.06
CA CYS A 88 18.79 -4.30 -12.62
C CYS A 88 17.61 -3.33 -12.71
N THR A 89 16.41 -3.85 -12.92
CA THR A 89 15.17 -3.08 -12.96
C THR A 89 14.13 -3.64 -12.00
N LEU A 90 13.21 -2.77 -11.54
CA LEU A 90 12.02 -3.16 -10.78
C LEU A 90 10.83 -3.30 -11.73
N LEU A 91 10.04 -4.35 -11.54
CA LEU A 91 8.81 -4.58 -12.31
C LEU A 91 7.65 -3.67 -11.87
N THR A 92 7.74 -3.13 -10.66
CA THR A 92 6.99 -1.96 -10.22
C THR A 92 7.98 -0.83 -10.01
N GLY A 93 8.11 0.08 -10.99
CA GLY A 93 8.99 1.24 -10.87
C GLY A 93 8.51 2.25 -9.81
N ALA A 94 9.32 3.25 -9.47
CA ALA A 94 9.01 4.16 -8.36
C ALA A 94 7.73 4.98 -8.58
N ALA A 95 7.45 5.37 -9.83
CA ALA A 95 6.21 6.05 -10.17
C ALA A 95 4.98 5.14 -9.95
N ALA A 96 5.06 3.86 -10.35
CA ALA A 96 4.00 2.90 -10.17
C ALA A 96 3.80 2.56 -8.68
N TYR A 97 4.90 2.37 -7.94
CA TYR A 97 4.87 2.19 -6.49
C TYR A 97 4.10 3.34 -5.83
N ARG A 98 4.54 4.58 -6.05
CA ARG A 98 3.86 5.76 -5.50
C ARG A 98 2.39 5.86 -5.91
N ARG A 99 2.07 5.56 -7.18
CA ARG A 99 0.71 5.64 -7.73
C ARG A 99 -0.27 4.75 -6.95
N ALA A 100 0.11 3.52 -6.60
CA ALA A 100 -0.75 2.66 -5.79
C ALA A 100 -0.56 2.85 -4.28
N HIS A 101 0.61 3.32 -3.85
CA HIS A 101 0.91 3.45 -2.42
C HIS A 101 0.25 4.67 -1.78
N GLU A 102 0.17 5.79 -2.49
CA GLU A 102 -0.38 7.05 -2.00
C GLU A 102 -1.78 7.29 -2.58
N LEU A 103 -2.75 7.63 -1.71
CA LEU A 103 -4.15 7.85 -2.07
C LEU A 103 -4.38 8.70 -3.32
N PRO A 104 -3.72 9.87 -3.50
CA PRO A 104 -3.95 10.69 -4.69
C PRO A 104 -3.56 10.00 -6.01
N GLY A 105 -2.69 8.98 -5.97
CA GLY A 105 -2.26 8.27 -7.16
C GLY A 105 -3.29 7.29 -7.71
N TRP A 106 -4.20 6.78 -6.87
CA TRP A 106 -5.19 5.77 -7.27
C TRP A 106 -6.64 6.22 -7.08
N TYR A 107 -6.92 7.25 -6.29
CA TYR A 107 -8.29 7.63 -5.88
C TYR A 107 -9.26 7.78 -7.06
N GLU A 108 -8.86 8.52 -8.10
CA GLU A 108 -9.71 8.81 -9.27
C GLU A 108 -10.17 7.54 -9.99
N GLU A 109 -9.33 6.51 -10.08
CA GLU A 109 -9.68 5.26 -10.76
C GLU A 109 -10.75 4.46 -10.02
N PHE A 110 -10.86 4.67 -8.71
CA PHE A 110 -11.81 4.01 -7.82
C PHE A 110 -12.91 4.96 -7.33
N GLU A 111 -13.09 6.12 -7.97
CA GLU A 111 -14.20 7.03 -7.67
C GLU A 111 -15.55 6.29 -7.81
N GLY A 112 -16.44 6.51 -6.83
CA GLY A 112 -17.69 5.75 -6.71
C GLY A 112 -17.55 4.37 -6.05
N LEU A 113 -16.36 3.78 -6.04
CA LEU A 113 -16.06 2.49 -5.37
C LEU A 113 -15.42 2.69 -3.99
N THR A 114 -14.72 3.79 -3.75
CA THR A 114 -14.09 4.14 -2.47
C THR A 114 -14.82 5.30 -1.76
N PRO A 115 -14.85 5.40 -0.42
CA PRO A 115 -15.48 6.53 0.27
C PRO A 115 -14.94 7.89 -0.21
N ARG A 116 -15.83 8.88 -0.31
CA ARG A 116 -15.45 10.20 -0.82
C ARG A 116 -14.31 10.78 0.01
N SER A 117 -13.28 11.27 -0.67
CA SER A 117 -12.08 11.79 -0.01
C SER A 117 -11.65 13.11 -0.62
N ALA A 118 -11.18 14.02 0.21
CA ALA A 118 -10.56 15.28 -0.17
C ALA A 118 -9.22 15.38 0.56
N TRP A 119 -8.18 15.88 -0.09
CA TRP A 119 -6.85 15.88 0.49
C TRP A 119 -6.05 17.13 0.14
N ARG A 120 -4.98 17.32 0.91
CA ARG A 120 -4.00 18.37 0.70
C ARG A 120 -2.61 17.79 0.92
N ALA A 121 -1.69 18.08 0.01
CA ALA A 121 -0.28 17.75 0.20
C ALA A 121 0.32 18.54 1.37
N MET A 122 1.16 17.88 2.15
CA MET A 122 1.82 18.48 3.31
C MET A 122 3.15 17.77 3.57
N ALA A 123 4.19 18.55 3.82
CA ALA A 123 5.49 17.99 4.19
C ALA A 123 5.50 17.56 5.67
N PRO A 124 6.26 16.51 6.04
CA PRO A 124 6.53 16.18 7.43
C PRO A 124 7.09 17.39 8.20
N GLY A 125 6.60 17.60 9.42
CA GLY A 125 7.04 18.71 10.29
C GLY A 125 6.48 20.09 9.94
N ALA A 126 5.67 20.22 8.89
CA ALA A 126 4.92 21.44 8.63
C ALA A 126 3.84 21.67 9.70
N PRO A 127 3.46 22.93 9.99
CA PRO A 127 2.34 23.21 10.88
C PRO A 127 1.03 22.61 10.31
N PRO A 128 0.09 22.21 11.18
CA PRO A 128 -1.20 21.68 10.72
C PRO A 128 -1.98 22.76 9.94
N PRO A 129 -2.85 22.36 8.99
CA PRO A 129 -3.71 23.29 8.27
C PRO A 129 -4.60 24.12 9.20
N THR A 130 -4.91 25.35 8.80
CA THR A 130 -5.81 26.23 9.58
C THR A 130 -7.25 25.75 9.51
N VAL A 131 -8.10 26.25 10.42
CA VAL A 131 -9.55 25.98 10.41
C VAL A 131 -10.16 26.31 9.05
N ASP A 132 -9.88 27.49 8.50
CA ASP A 132 -10.42 27.92 7.19
C ASP A 132 -10.01 26.98 6.04
N GLU A 133 -8.75 26.53 6.04
CA GLU A 133 -8.25 25.59 5.04
C GLU A 133 -8.93 24.22 5.14
N LEU A 134 -9.17 23.75 6.37
CA LEU A 134 -9.86 22.48 6.62
C LEU A 134 -11.34 22.57 6.30
N THR A 135 -12.01 23.66 6.65
CA THR A 135 -13.41 23.91 6.27
C THR A 135 -13.56 23.96 4.76
N GLY A 136 -12.64 24.63 4.05
CA GLY A 136 -12.62 24.64 2.59
C GLY A 136 -12.45 23.23 1.99
N LEU A 137 -11.56 22.41 2.57
CA LEU A 137 -11.35 21.03 2.14
C LEU A 137 -12.58 20.14 2.41
N ALA A 138 -13.19 20.27 3.60
CA ALA A 138 -14.36 19.53 4.01
C ALA A 138 -15.62 19.88 3.21
N ALA A 139 -15.71 21.09 2.64
CA ALA A 139 -16.85 21.51 1.84
C ALA A 139 -17.14 20.58 0.64
N ALA A 140 -16.10 19.98 0.04
CA ALA A 140 -16.25 18.99 -1.03
C ALA A 140 -16.92 17.68 -0.57
N LEU A 141 -16.84 17.38 0.73
CA LEU A 141 -17.39 16.18 1.36
C LEU A 141 -18.76 16.40 2.01
N GLY A 142 -19.24 17.65 2.09
CA GLY A 142 -20.51 17.97 2.73
C GLY A 142 -20.53 17.65 4.24
N PRO A 143 -21.72 17.75 4.87
CA PRO A 143 -21.88 17.47 6.30
C PRO A 143 -21.81 15.96 6.61
N GLY A 144 -21.59 15.66 7.87
CA GLY A 144 -21.60 14.31 8.42
C GLY A 144 -20.23 13.83 8.91
N PRO A 145 -20.15 12.57 9.39
CA PRO A 145 -18.93 12.06 9.97
C PRO A 145 -17.85 11.80 8.93
N GLY A 146 -16.59 11.88 9.38
CA GLY A 146 -15.42 11.65 8.56
C GLY A 146 -14.26 10.99 9.32
N ILE A 147 -13.24 10.64 8.56
CA ILE A 147 -11.98 10.09 9.04
C ILE A 147 -10.84 10.99 8.51
N VAL A 148 -9.81 11.17 9.35
CA VAL A 148 -8.52 11.77 9.01
C VAL A 148 -7.49 10.67 8.82
N LYS A 149 -6.74 10.73 7.72
CA LYS A 149 -5.56 9.90 7.47
C LYS A 149 -4.51 10.69 6.69
N ASP A 150 -3.32 10.13 6.50
CA ASP A 150 -2.38 10.64 5.51
C ASP A 150 -2.56 9.88 4.18
N PHE A 151 -1.65 10.05 3.21
CA PHE A 151 -1.81 9.39 1.92
C PHE A 151 -1.73 7.87 2.00
N VAL A 152 -1.24 7.30 3.10
CA VAL A 152 -1.03 5.85 3.28
C VAL A 152 -1.81 5.33 4.50
N LYS A 153 -1.54 5.85 5.71
CA LYS A 153 -1.97 5.30 7.00
C LYS A 153 -2.89 6.23 7.78
N SER A 154 -3.71 5.64 8.64
CA SER A 154 -4.52 6.34 9.66
C SER A 154 -4.02 6.06 11.08
N ARG A 155 -4.59 6.77 12.06
CA ARG A 155 -4.33 6.59 13.50
C ARG A 155 -5.49 5.86 14.18
N LYS A 156 -5.80 4.65 13.70
CA LYS A 156 -6.98 3.88 14.12
C LYS A 156 -7.00 3.49 15.60
N HIS A 157 -5.83 3.42 16.24
CA HIS A 157 -5.72 3.14 17.68
C HIS A 157 -6.09 4.37 18.52
N GLU A 158 -5.87 5.57 17.99
CA GLU A 158 -6.26 6.85 18.57
C GLU A 158 -7.60 7.35 17.99
N TRP A 159 -8.58 6.43 17.86
CA TRP A 159 -9.79 6.63 17.05
C TRP A 159 -10.50 7.97 17.30
N HIS A 160 -10.81 8.31 18.56
CA HIS A 160 -11.54 9.53 18.90
C HIS A 160 -10.65 10.78 18.99
N GLU A 161 -9.34 10.60 19.01
CA GLU A 161 -8.37 11.66 19.27
C GLU A 161 -7.76 12.21 17.96
N ALA A 162 -7.48 11.32 17.00
CA ALA A 162 -6.67 11.63 15.83
C ALA A 162 -7.15 10.95 14.53
N CYS A 163 -8.37 10.40 14.50
CA CYS A 163 -8.87 9.66 13.34
C CYS A 163 -10.30 10.05 13.00
N TYR A 164 -11.26 9.83 13.89
CA TYR A 164 -12.68 10.03 13.64
C TYR A 164 -13.14 11.45 13.98
N VAL A 165 -13.88 12.05 13.05
CA VAL A 165 -14.51 13.36 13.18
C VAL A 165 -16.02 13.15 13.08
N PRO A 166 -16.81 13.37 14.14
CA PRO A 166 -18.26 13.12 14.07
C PRO A 166 -19.03 14.04 13.13
N GLU A 167 -18.51 15.25 12.88
CA GLU A 167 -19.11 16.23 11.98
C GLU A 167 -18.01 17.02 11.28
N LEU A 168 -17.85 16.84 9.96
CA LEU A 168 -16.86 17.54 9.15
C LEU A 168 -17.16 19.04 8.99
N ALA A 169 -18.42 19.46 9.17
CA ALA A 169 -18.80 20.87 9.17
C ALA A 169 -18.43 21.61 10.48
N ASP A 170 -18.06 20.90 11.55
CA ASP A 170 -17.54 21.48 12.78
C ASP A 170 -16.03 21.78 12.63
N GLY A 171 -15.73 22.98 12.13
CA GLY A 171 -14.36 23.39 11.79
C GLY A 171 -13.38 23.35 12.97
N GLU A 172 -13.80 23.73 14.17
CA GLU A 172 -12.95 23.71 15.37
C GLU A 172 -12.62 22.27 15.78
N ARG A 173 -13.62 21.40 15.79
CA ARG A 173 -13.40 19.99 16.11
C ARG A 173 -12.55 19.30 15.06
N LEU A 174 -12.82 19.57 13.78
CA LEU A 174 -12.03 19.05 12.67
C LEU A 174 -10.56 19.48 12.80
N ALA A 175 -10.31 20.76 13.07
CA ALA A 175 -8.96 21.28 13.26
C ALA A 175 -8.24 20.65 14.47
N SER A 176 -8.95 20.40 15.57
CA SER A 176 -8.40 19.70 16.73
C SER A 176 -7.95 18.28 16.41
N VAL A 177 -8.82 17.48 15.76
CA VAL A 177 -8.49 16.09 15.38
C VAL A 177 -7.37 16.06 14.34
N VAL A 178 -7.40 16.93 13.32
CA VAL A 178 -6.34 17.01 12.32
C VAL A 178 -5.02 17.47 12.95
N GLY A 179 -5.04 18.48 13.81
CA GLY A 179 -3.85 18.96 14.51
C GLY A 179 -3.18 17.84 15.30
N ARG A 180 -3.98 17.06 16.03
CA ARG A 180 -3.48 15.91 16.79
C ARG A 180 -2.98 14.77 15.89
N PHE A 181 -3.67 14.50 14.78
CA PHE A 181 -3.21 13.56 13.77
C PHE A 181 -1.83 13.95 13.22
N VAL A 182 -1.64 15.22 12.83
CA VAL A 182 -0.38 15.73 12.29
C VAL A 182 0.74 15.65 13.32
N GLU A 183 0.47 16.02 14.57
CA GLU A 183 1.43 15.90 15.68
C GLU A 183 1.89 14.45 15.85
N LEU A 184 0.96 13.49 15.91
CA LEU A 184 1.26 12.08 16.10
C LEU A 184 2.01 11.47 14.92
N GLN A 185 1.71 11.89 13.68
CA GLN A 185 2.49 11.49 12.50
C GLN A 185 3.91 12.06 12.55
N GLY A 186 4.07 13.33 12.90
CA GLY A 186 5.38 13.99 13.03
C GLY A 186 6.24 13.82 11.77
N ALA A 187 7.46 13.29 11.95
CA ALA A 187 8.40 13.03 10.86
C ALA A 187 7.97 11.89 9.90
N TYR A 188 6.97 11.09 10.29
CA TYR A 188 6.49 9.93 9.52
C TYR A 188 5.24 10.23 8.68
N LEU A 189 4.80 11.48 8.62
CA LEU A 189 3.66 11.87 7.79
C LEU A 189 3.91 11.56 6.31
N SER A 190 3.02 10.80 5.70
CA SER A 190 3.17 10.40 4.30
C SER A 190 2.34 11.29 3.38
N GLY A 191 3.02 12.19 2.67
CA GLY A 191 2.51 12.97 1.54
C GLY A 191 1.53 14.11 1.85
N GLY A 192 0.62 13.96 2.82
CA GLY A 192 -0.36 14.98 3.14
C GLY A 192 -1.42 14.57 4.14
N VAL A 193 -2.50 15.35 4.22
CA VAL A 193 -3.69 15.07 5.04
C VAL A 193 -4.86 14.76 4.13
N VAL A 194 -5.61 13.73 4.47
CA VAL A 194 -6.83 13.29 3.79
C VAL A 194 -7.99 13.38 4.78
N LEU A 195 -9.07 14.03 4.34
CA LEU A 195 -10.38 13.91 4.93
C LEU A 195 -11.19 12.92 4.09
N ARG A 196 -11.86 11.97 4.73
CA ARG A 196 -12.65 10.96 4.05
C ARG A 196 -14.02 10.86 4.72
N SER A 197 -15.10 10.83 3.95
CA SER A 197 -16.44 10.57 4.48
C SER A 197 -16.46 9.21 5.19
N PHE A 198 -17.04 9.16 6.38
CA PHE A 198 -17.16 7.93 7.15
C PHE A 198 -18.33 7.08 6.62
N GLU A 199 -18.10 5.78 6.46
CA GLU A 199 -19.13 4.81 6.11
C GLU A 199 -19.10 3.64 7.09
N PRO A 200 -20.25 3.16 7.58
CA PRO A 200 -20.29 2.05 8.52
C PRO A 200 -20.09 0.71 7.79
N PHE A 201 -19.07 -0.04 8.22
CA PHE A 201 -18.76 -1.36 7.67
C PHE A 201 -19.14 -2.49 8.63
N VAL A 202 -19.53 -3.62 8.06
CA VAL A 202 -19.81 -4.85 8.80
C VAL A 202 -18.54 -5.33 9.49
N ALA A 203 -18.60 -5.56 10.80
CA ALA A 203 -17.47 -6.09 11.55
C ALA A 203 -17.02 -7.45 10.98
N GLY A 204 -15.74 -7.58 10.63
CA GLY A 204 -15.20 -8.78 9.96
C GLY A 204 -15.58 -8.91 8.48
N GLY A 205 -16.25 -7.90 7.90
CA GLY A 205 -16.63 -7.85 6.49
C GLY A 205 -15.52 -7.33 5.58
N GLU A 206 -14.26 -7.57 5.92
CA GLU A 206 -13.10 -7.06 5.16
C GLU A 206 -12.33 -8.20 4.47
N ALA A 207 -11.95 -7.98 3.23
CA ALA A 207 -11.13 -8.90 2.44
C ALA A 207 -10.07 -8.13 1.66
N ARG A 208 -9.00 -8.83 1.29
CA ARG A 208 -7.99 -8.35 0.36
C ARG A 208 -8.05 -9.17 -0.92
N VAL A 209 -8.19 -8.50 -2.05
CA VAL A 209 -8.08 -9.11 -3.37
C VAL A 209 -6.69 -8.81 -3.95
N TRP A 210 -6.07 -9.82 -4.51
CA TRP A 210 -4.75 -9.76 -5.14
C TRP A 210 -4.90 -9.90 -6.64
N TRP A 211 -4.34 -8.95 -7.38
CA TRP A 211 -4.51 -8.81 -8.81
C TRP A 211 -3.18 -8.94 -9.52
N VAL A 212 -3.17 -9.68 -10.63
CA VAL A 212 -2.02 -9.81 -11.51
C VAL A 212 -2.47 -9.56 -12.95
N ASP A 213 -1.90 -8.53 -13.60
CA ASP A 213 -2.27 -8.03 -14.93
C ASP A 213 -3.80 -7.89 -15.10
N GLY A 214 -4.48 -7.34 -14.08
CA GLY A 214 -5.92 -7.08 -14.07
C GLY A 214 -6.81 -8.29 -13.69
N GLU A 215 -6.22 -9.47 -13.47
CA GLU A 215 -6.95 -10.67 -13.03
C GLU A 215 -6.84 -10.88 -11.52
N ALA A 216 -7.98 -11.11 -10.86
CA ALA A 216 -8.00 -11.50 -9.45
C ALA A 216 -7.50 -12.95 -9.30
N VAL A 217 -6.32 -13.12 -8.72
CA VAL A 217 -5.64 -14.42 -8.58
C VAL A 217 -5.75 -15.01 -7.18
N LEU A 218 -6.06 -14.19 -6.18
CA LEU A 218 -6.20 -14.63 -4.80
C LEU A 218 -7.10 -13.65 -4.02
N VAL A 219 -7.94 -14.19 -3.15
CA VAL A 219 -8.68 -13.43 -2.14
C VAL A 219 -8.28 -13.95 -0.77
N THR A 220 -7.92 -13.06 0.15
CA THR A 220 -7.52 -13.40 1.51
C THR A 220 -8.32 -12.61 2.53
N ALA A 221 -8.35 -13.09 3.77
CA ALA A 221 -8.79 -12.28 4.91
C ALA A 221 -8.00 -10.96 4.97
N HIS A 222 -8.65 -9.89 5.43
CA HIS A 222 -7.95 -8.66 5.77
C HIS A 222 -7.07 -8.89 7.02
N PRO A 223 -5.84 -8.33 7.09
CA PRO A 223 -4.91 -8.54 8.21
C PRO A 223 -5.45 -8.10 9.59
N ASP A 224 -6.40 -7.16 9.64
CA ASP A 224 -7.02 -6.74 10.91
C ASP A 224 -8.08 -7.74 11.40
N THR A 225 -8.63 -8.56 10.51
CA THR A 225 -9.65 -9.57 10.82
C THR A 225 -9.25 -10.94 10.26
N PRO A 226 -8.08 -11.50 10.65
CA PRO A 226 -7.52 -12.70 10.02
C PRO A 226 -8.38 -13.95 10.22
N GLY A 227 -9.30 -13.94 11.20
CA GLY A 227 -10.27 -15.01 11.45
C GLY A 227 -11.55 -14.92 10.61
N SER A 228 -11.73 -13.87 9.82
CA SER A 228 -12.87 -13.68 8.92
C SER A 228 -12.39 -13.52 7.49
N ALA A 229 -12.87 -14.39 6.60
CA ALA A 229 -12.49 -14.42 5.19
C ALA A 229 -13.73 -14.31 4.31
N PRO A 230 -14.41 -13.15 4.28
CA PRO A 230 -15.50 -12.94 3.35
C PRO A 230 -14.96 -13.01 1.92
N ALA A 231 -15.77 -13.54 1.00
CA ALA A 231 -15.40 -13.74 -0.40
C ALA A 231 -16.19 -12.76 -1.29
N PRO A 232 -15.74 -11.51 -1.46
CA PRO A 232 -16.33 -10.60 -2.44
C PRO A 232 -16.18 -11.19 -3.84
N GLU A 233 -17.18 -10.96 -4.70
CA GLU A 233 -17.04 -11.20 -6.13
C GLU A 233 -16.23 -10.05 -6.74
N PRO A 234 -14.99 -10.25 -7.22
CA PRO A 234 -14.10 -9.16 -7.59
C PRO A 234 -14.51 -8.44 -8.88
N ALA A 235 -15.50 -8.93 -9.62
CA ALA A 235 -15.88 -8.38 -10.93
C ALA A 235 -16.12 -6.86 -10.94
N PHE A 236 -16.67 -6.28 -9.86
CA PHE A 236 -16.94 -4.84 -9.76
C PHE A 236 -15.67 -3.95 -9.73
N LEU A 237 -14.50 -4.52 -9.45
CA LEU A 237 -13.22 -3.79 -9.36
C LEU A 237 -12.39 -3.87 -10.63
N ARG A 238 -12.67 -4.83 -11.52
CA ARG A 238 -11.82 -5.17 -12.66
C ARG A 238 -11.52 -3.97 -13.55
N GLU A 239 -12.52 -3.14 -13.84
CA GLU A 239 -12.34 -1.96 -14.69
C GLU A 239 -11.44 -0.92 -14.02
N ALA A 240 -11.65 -0.63 -12.74
CA ALA A 240 -10.84 0.32 -11.97
C ALA A 240 -9.39 -0.15 -11.83
N VAL A 241 -9.17 -1.44 -11.53
CA VAL A 241 -7.82 -2.05 -11.50
C VAL A 241 -7.16 -1.99 -12.88
N GLY A 242 -7.92 -2.22 -13.95
CA GLY A 242 -7.43 -2.09 -15.32
C GLY A 242 -6.96 -0.68 -15.66
N ARG A 243 -7.73 0.35 -15.30
CA ARG A 243 -7.34 1.76 -15.51
C ARG A 243 -6.18 2.21 -14.63
N LEU A 244 -6.05 1.66 -13.42
CA LEU A 244 -4.89 1.90 -12.58
C LEU A 244 -3.58 1.56 -13.31
N GLY A 245 -3.60 0.55 -14.19
CA GLY A 245 -2.53 0.25 -15.14
C GLY A 245 -1.32 -0.42 -14.51
N LEU A 246 -1.47 -0.96 -13.29
CA LEU A 246 -0.42 -1.65 -12.57
C LEU A 246 -0.55 -3.16 -12.71
N ARG A 247 0.59 -3.84 -12.78
CA ARG A 247 0.69 -5.27 -13.03
C ARG A 247 0.46 -6.13 -11.81
N TRP A 248 0.80 -5.63 -10.63
CA TRP A 248 0.54 -6.28 -9.36
C TRP A 248 -0.12 -5.28 -8.44
N VAL A 249 -1.32 -5.62 -7.97
CA VAL A 249 -2.15 -4.73 -7.16
C VAL A 249 -2.81 -5.53 -6.05
N THR A 250 -3.03 -4.87 -4.91
CA THR A 250 -3.92 -5.31 -3.86
C THR A 250 -5.04 -4.31 -3.69
N THR A 251 -6.25 -4.78 -3.45
CA THR A 251 -7.38 -3.93 -3.06
C THR A 251 -7.97 -4.48 -1.77
N ASP A 252 -7.95 -3.67 -0.72
CA ASP A 252 -8.68 -3.95 0.51
C ASP A 252 -10.10 -3.46 0.33
N VAL A 253 -11.05 -4.36 0.55
CA VAL A 253 -12.47 -4.08 0.44
C VAL A 253 -13.17 -4.34 1.75
N ALA A 254 -14.15 -3.49 2.06
CA ALA A 254 -15.02 -3.62 3.22
C ALA A 254 -16.48 -3.67 2.79
N LEU A 255 -17.26 -4.55 3.40
CA LEU A 255 -18.69 -4.65 3.21
C LEU A 255 -19.40 -3.59 4.05
N ARG A 256 -20.11 -2.67 3.40
CA ARG A 256 -20.98 -1.71 4.07
C ARG A 256 -22.22 -2.39 4.64
N GLU A 257 -22.79 -1.81 5.70
CA GLU A 257 -23.97 -2.36 6.38
C GLU A 257 -25.20 -2.54 5.47
N ASP A 258 -25.26 -1.85 4.33
CA ASP A 258 -26.32 -2.00 3.32
C ASP A 258 -26.02 -3.07 2.24
N GLY A 259 -24.92 -3.81 2.39
CA GLY A 259 -24.52 -4.89 1.49
C GLY A 259 -23.62 -4.47 0.32
N VAL A 260 -23.23 -3.19 0.23
CA VAL A 260 -22.36 -2.69 -0.85
C VAL A 260 -20.87 -2.83 -0.46
N TRP A 261 -20.07 -3.40 -1.35
CA TRP A 261 -18.61 -3.47 -1.17
C TRP A 261 -17.94 -2.15 -1.53
N ARG A 262 -17.03 -1.68 -0.68
CA ARG A 262 -16.24 -0.46 -0.89
C ARG A 262 -14.75 -0.75 -0.86
N VAL A 263 -13.98 -0.06 -1.70
CA VAL A 263 -12.52 -0.07 -1.65
C VAL A 263 -12.05 0.85 -0.53
N VAL A 264 -11.29 0.32 0.41
CA VAL A 264 -10.74 1.06 1.55
C VAL A 264 -9.32 1.51 1.25
N GLU A 265 -8.53 0.61 0.65
CA GLU A 265 -7.13 0.82 0.33
C GLU A 265 -6.76 0.10 -0.97
N VAL A 266 -5.83 0.69 -1.71
CA VAL A 266 -5.18 0.09 -2.87
C VAL A 266 -3.69 0.04 -2.57
N GLY A 267 -3.01 -1.02 -3.01
CA GLY A 267 -1.57 -1.17 -2.88
C GLY A 267 -0.96 -1.82 -4.12
N ASP A 268 0.35 -1.74 -4.25
CA ASP A 268 1.14 -2.30 -5.37
C ASP A 268 1.46 -3.80 -5.19
N GLY A 269 0.83 -4.47 -4.21
CA GLY A 269 1.05 -5.89 -3.89
C GLY A 269 2.39 -6.21 -3.22
N GLN A 270 3.42 -5.38 -3.36
CA GLN A 270 4.78 -5.67 -2.87
C GLN A 270 4.91 -5.59 -1.36
N VAL A 271 4.08 -4.79 -0.68
CA VAL A 271 4.19 -4.49 0.76
C VAL A 271 2.98 -4.90 1.61
N SER A 272 1.92 -5.39 0.96
CA SER A 272 0.72 -5.89 1.63
C SER A 272 1.00 -7.22 2.33
N GLY A 273 0.68 -7.37 3.62
CA GLY A 273 0.85 -8.66 4.31
C GLY A 273 -0.01 -9.78 3.72
N LEU A 274 0.58 -10.98 3.56
CA LEU A 274 -0.16 -12.21 3.29
C LEU A 274 -0.57 -12.87 4.62
N PRO A 275 -1.86 -13.13 4.86
CA PRO A 275 -2.30 -13.79 6.09
C PRO A 275 -1.69 -15.19 6.26
N ALA A 276 -1.48 -15.59 7.51
CA ALA A 276 -1.01 -16.94 7.81
C ALA A 276 -2.00 -17.99 7.27
N GLY A 277 -1.51 -18.92 6.46
CA GLY A 277 -2.34 -19.97 5.85
C GLY A 277 -2.92 -19.60 4.49
N ALA A 278 -2.65 -18.41 3.95
CA ALA A 278 -2.96 -18.10 2.56
C ALA A 278 -2.12 -18.96 1.61
N GLU A 279 -2.79 -19.66 0.69
CA GLU A 279 -2.15 -20.47 -0.36
C GLU A 279 -1.63 -19.57 -1.49
N ALA A 280 -0.53 -18.86 -1.23
CA ALA A 280 0.05 -17.88 -2.16
C ALA A 280 0.80 -18.49 -3.36
N GLY A 281 0.83 -19.82 -3.51
CA GLY A 281 1.54 -20.50 -4.58
C GLY A 281 1.10 -20.05 -5.97
N ALA A 282 -0.21 -19.88 -6.18
CA ALA A 282 -0.77 -19.38 -7.44
C ALA A 282 -0.34 -17.94 -7.75
N LEU A 283 -0.27 -17.08 -6.72
CA LEU A 283 0.20 -15.70 -6.85
C LEU A 283 1.66 -15.65 -7.31
N PHE A 284 2.56 -16.37 -6.64
CA PHE A 284 3.98 -16.40 -7.03
C PHE A 284 4.21 -17.06 -8.40
N ALA A 285 3.43 -18.09 -8.74
CA ALA A 285 3.47 -18.70 -10.06
C ALA A 285 3.07 -17.71 -11.16
N ALA A 286 2.01 -16.92 -10.95
CA ALA A 286 1.58 -15.87 -11.86
C ALA A 286 2.69 -14.81 -12.02
N LEU A 287 3.18 -14.23 -10.91
CA LEU A 287 4.23 -13.19 -10.93
C LEU A 287 5.53 -13.63 -11.60
N ALA A 288 5.95 -14.89 -11.38
CA ALA A 288 7.15 -15.44 -12.01
C ALA A 288 6.98 -15.72 -13.50
N ALA A 289 5.75 -15.97 -13.96
CA ALA A 289 5.42 -16.27 -15.37
C ALA A 289 5.20 -15.03 -16.23
N LEU A 290 4.94 -13.87 -15.61
CA LEU A 290 4.68 -12.62 -16.33
C LEU A 290 5.83 -12.24 -17.27
N ALA A 291 5.53 -11.93 -18.52
CA ALA A 291 6.53 -11.41 -19.44
C ALA A 291 7.07 -10.07 -18.92
N PRO A 292 8.39 -9.80 -19.00
CA PRO A 292 8.94 -8.46 -18.77
C PRO A 292 8.28 -7.45 -19.72
N SER A 293 7.95 -6.27 -19.21
CA SER A 293 7.41 -5.14 -19.99
C SER A 293 8.47 -4.45 -20.82
#